data_AF-A0A536TJF1-F1
#
_entry.id   AF-A0A536TJF1-F1
#
_cell.length_a   1.000
_cell.length_b   1.000
_cell.length_c   1.000
_cell.angle_alpha   90.00
_cell.angle_beta   90.00
_cell.angle_gamma   90.00
#
_symmetry.space_group_name_H-M   'P 1'
#
loop_
_entity.id
_entity.type
_entity.pdbx_description
1 polymer ?
#
loop_
_entity_poly.entity_id
_entity_poly.type
_entity_poly.pdbx_seq_one_letter_code
_entity_poly.pdbx_strand_id
1 'polypeptide(L)'
;MDRRAARLLPARTRAAAQPAGATRRTRQADRRRDALRPTIDFVVGNLGIAEADPALLKQALANLLSNAIKFTRDKRPAIIEIGSRSNTDPHNVNTYYVKDNGAGFDMRYYDKLFGVFQRLHSTAEYPGTGVGLAIVQRVINRHGGRIWADSKPGEGATFYFTLQHEAA
;
A
#
# COMPACT_ATOMS: atom_id res chain seq x y z
N MET A 1 76.23 9.57 -11.21
CA MET A 1 76.02 9.69 -12.66
C MET A 1 75.50 8.36 -13.19
N ASP A 2 74.64 8.41 -14.20
CA ASP A 2 74.16 7.31 -15.06
C ASP A 2 73.26 6.23 -14.44
N ARG A 3 72.00 6.08 -14.90
CA ARG A 3 71.43 5.74 -16.23
C ARG A 3 71.26 4.22 -16.41
N ARG A 4 69.97 3.87 -16.46
CA ARG A 4 69.31 2.96 -17.42
C ARG A 4 69.56 1.44 -17.39
N ALA A 5 68.40 0.80 -17.52
CA ALA A 5 68.08 -0.40 -18.30
C ALA A 5 68.35 -1.77 -17.67
N ALA A 6 67.29 -2.58 -17.53
CA ALA A 6 67.07 -3.71 -18.44
C ALA A 6 65.71 -4.39 -18.19
N ARG A 7 65.00 -4.59 -19.29
CA ARG A 7 63.91 -5.57 -19.48
C ARG A 7 64.38 -6.99 -19.10
N LEU A 8 63.46 -7.84 -18.66
CA LEU A 8 63.24 -9.21 -19.17
C LEU A 8 62.16 -9.94 -18.35
N LEU A 9 61.10 -10.39 -19.03
CA LEU A 9 60.20 -11.46 -18.57
C LEU A 9 60.90 -12.82 -18.76
N PRO A 10 60.48 -13.85 -18.00
CA PRO A 10 60.25 -15.12 -18.66
C PRO A 10 58.89 -15.75 -18.32
N ALA A 11 58.38 -16.46 -19.34
CA ALA A 11 57.21 -17.32 -19.31
C ALA A 11 57.42 -18.56 -18.43
N ARG A 12 56.34 -19.06 -17.81
CA ARG A 12 56.27 -20.44 -17.27
C ARG A 12 54.90 -21.07 -17.52
N THR A 13 54.91 -21.97 -18.50
CA THR A 13 54.43 -23.36 -18.55
C THR A 13 53.13 -23.79 -17.86
N ARG A 14 52.28 -24.44 -18.68
CA ARG A 14 51.09 -25.26 -18.37
C ARG A 14 51.36 -26.37 -17.33
N ALA A 15 50.37 -26.61 -16.48
CA ALA A 15 50.08 -27.94 -15.92
C ALA A 15 48.56 -28.19 -15.98
N ALA A 16 48.18 -29.36 -16.49
CA ALA A 16 46.80 -29.83 -16.57
C ALA A 16 46.46 -30.70 -15.35
N ALA A 17 45.26 -30.53 -14.79
CA ALA A 17 44.62 -31.50 -13.92
C ALA A 17 43.08 -31.41 -14.09
N GLN A 18 42.46 -32.55 -14.34
CA GLN A 18 41.03 -32.87 -14.24
C GLN A 18 40.93 -34.25 -13.56
N PRO A 19 39.76 -34.75 -13.09
CA PRO A 19 38.49 -34.10 -12.73
C PRO A 19 37.95 -34.56 -11.34
N ALA A 20 36.96 -33.88 -10.76
CA ALA A 20 36.02 -34.50 -9.81
C ALA A 20 34.74 -33.64 -9.71
N GLY A 21 33.60 -34.27 -9.99
CA GLY A 21 32.31 -33.59 -10.13
C GLY A 21 31.63 -33.21 -8.82
N ALA A 22 30.63 -32.34 -8.94
CA ALA A 22 29.33 -32.45 -8.30
C ALA A 22 28.47 -31.24 -8.70
N THR A 23 27.47 -31.54 -9.52
CA THR A 23 26.34 -30.70 -9.91
C THR A 23 25.74 -29.95 -8.71
N ARG A 24 25.66 -28.61 -8.77
CA ARG A 24 24.71 -27.85 -7.94
C ARG A 24 23.92 -26.83 -8.76
N ARG A 25 22.94 -27.40 -9.46
CA ARG A 25 21.58 -26.90 -9.74
C ARG A 25 21.37 -25.38 -9.63
N THR A 26 21.33 -24.73 -10.79
CA THR A 26 20.32 -23.74 -11.23
C THR A 26 19.85 -22.69 -10.22
N ARG A 27 20.47 -21.51 -10.26
CA ARG A 27 19.86 -20.22 -9.88
C ARG A 27 18.88 -19.75 -10.96
N GLN A 28 17.82 -20.52 -11.21
CA GLN A 28 16.80 -20.19 -12.22
C GLN A 28 15.39 -20.55 -11.71
N ALA A 29 15.07 -20.15 -10.48
CA ALA A 29 13.73 -20.35 -9.92
C ALA A 29 13.02 -19.05 -9.50
N ASP A 30 13.72 -17.91 -9.40
CA ASP A 30 13.10 -16.69 -8.84
C ASP A 30 12.41 -15.78 -9.87
N ARG A 31 12.67 -15.92 -11.17
CA ARG A 31 12.10 -15.00 -12.18
C ARG A 31 10.65 -15.31 -12.59
N ARG A 32 10.03 -16.37 -12.07
CA ARG A 32 8.65 -16.76 -12.42
C ARG A 32 7.59 -16.29 -11.42
N ARG A 33 7.97 -15.80 -10.24
CA ARG A 33 7.00 -15.37 -9.21
C ARG A 33 6.53 -13.91 -9.35
N ASP A 34 7.24 -13.07 -10.09
CA ASP A 34 6.84 -11.68 -10.28
C ASP A 34 5.75 -11.48 -11.35
N ALA A 35 5.57 -12.43 -12.26
CA ALA A 35 4.60 -12.32 -13.38
C ALA A 35 3.14 -12.57 -12.98
N LEU A 36 2.86 -12.88 -11.71
CA LEU A 36 1.52 -13.26 -11.21
C LEU A 36 1.00 -12.34 -10.11
N ARG A 37 1.71 -11.24 -9.79
CA ARG A 37 1.15 -10.22 -8.91
C ARG A 37 -0.02 -9.58 -9.66
N PRO A 38 -1.25 -9.61 -9.11
CA PRO A 38 -2.34 -8.82 -9.68
C PRO A 38 -1.87 -7.37 -9.77
N THR A 39 -1.85 -6.81 -10.98
CA THR A 39 -1.64 -5.38 -11.16
C THR A 39 -2.84 -4.67 -10.56
N ILE A 40 -2.58 -3.72 -9.67
CA ILE A 40 -3.60 -2.85 -9.10
C ILE A 40 -3.60 -1.56 -9.93
N ASP A 41 -4.75 -1.22 -10.49
CA ASP A 41 -4.96 0.03 -11.20
C ASP A 41 -5.27 1.12 -10.16
N PHE A 42 -4.29 1.98 -9.92
CA PHE A 42 -4.44 3.16 -9.08
C PHE A 42 -4.95 4.33 -9.91
N VAL A 43 -6.11 4.85 -9.54
CA VAL A 43 -6.69 6.07 -10.11
C VAL A 43 -6.54 7.19 -9.08
N VAL A 44 -5.71 8.18 -9.37
CA VAL A 44 -5.51 9.34 -8.49
C VAL A 44 -6.16 10.55 -9.11
N GLY A 45 -7.27 10.99 -8.54
CA GLY A 45 -7.96 12.22 -8.90
C GLY A 45 -7.29 13.45 -8.29
N ASN A 46 -7.92 14.62 -8.51
CA ASN A 46 -7.53 15.83 -7.80
C ASN A 46 -7.75 15.63 -6.29
N LEU A 47 -6.76 16.00 -5.48
CA LEU A 47 -6.84 15.94 -4.01
C LEU A 47 -7.08 17.33 -3.41
N GLY A 48 -6.76 18.41 -4.12
CA GLY A 48 -6.80 19.76 -3.57
C GLY A 48 -5.76 19.97 -2.46
N ILE A 49 -5.86 21.12 -1.79
CA ILE A 49 -4.98 21.48 -0.66
C ILE A 49 -5.63 21.00 0.63
N ALA A 50 -4.80 20.55 1.57
CA ALA A 50 -5.20 20.11 2.91
C ALA A 50 -4.34 20.80 3.96
N GLU A 51 -4.97 21.33 5.01
CA GLU A 51 -4.27 21.79 6.21
C GLU A 51 -4.26 20.66 7.25
N ALA A 52 -3.09 20.04 7.46
CA ALA A 52 -2.93 18.91 8.37
C ALA A 52 -1.49 18.72 8.82
N ASP A 53 -1.30 17.97 9.91
CA ASP A 53 -0.01 17.39 10.27
C ASP A 53 0.38 16.33 9.22
N PRO A 54 1.49 16.54 8.47
CA PRO A 54 1.84 15.65 7.36
C PRO A 54 2.18 14.23 7.80
N ALA A 55 2.77 14.05 8.99
CA ALA A 55 3.18 12.73 9.48
C ALA A 55 1.96 11.91 9.89
N LEU A 56 1.01 12.54 10.57
CA LEU A 56 -0.24 11.90 10.96
C LEU A 56 -1.11 11.57 9.75
N LEU A 57 -1.27 12.52 8.81
CA LEU A 57 -2.06 12.28 7.61
C LEU A 57 -1.47 11.16 6.76
N LYS A 58 -0.13 11.09 6.63
CA LYS A 58 0.57 9.97 5.98
C LYS A 58 0.25 8.63 6.65
N GLN A 59 0.18 8.59 7.99
CA GLN A 59 -0.19 7.38 8.73
C GLN A 59 -1.64 6.97 8.45
N ALA A 60 -2.58 7.93 8.42
CA ALA A 60 -3.98 7.66 8.08
C ALA A 60 -4.13 7.11 6.66
N LEU A 61 -3.52 7.78 5.67
CA LEU A 61 -3.55 7.35 4.27
C LEU A 61 -2.91 5.96 4.08
N ALA A 62 -1.77 5.68 4.73
CA ALA A 62 -1.14 4.38 4.67
C ALA A 62 -2.05 3.26 5.18
N ASN A 63 -2.81 3.51 6.26
CA ASN A 63 -3.78 2.53 6.78
C ASN A 63 -4.96 2.32 5.81
N LEU A 64 -5.52 3.39 5.25
CA LEU A 64 -6.61 3.29 4.27
C LEU A 64 -6.17 2.56 3.00
N LEU A 65 -5.01 2.91 2.44
CA LEU A 65 -4.47 2.27 1.25
C LEU A 65 -4.08 0.82 1.51
N SER A 66 -3.51 0.50 2.67
CA SER A 66 -3.22 -0.88 3.03
C SER A 66 -4.50 -1.71 3.12
N ASN A 67 -5.60 -1.16 3.62
CA ASN A 67 -6.90 -1.83 3.63
C ASN A 67 -7.42 -2.04 2.20
N ALA A 68 -7.43 -1.01 1.36
CA ALA A 68 -7.89 -1.10 -0.03
C ALA A 68 -7.10 -2.15 -0.83
N ILE A 69 -5.77 -2.16 -0.71
CA ILE A 69 -4.90 -3.18 -1.35
C ILE A 69 -5.25 -4.58 -0.83
N LYS A 70 -5.42 -4.72 0.49
CA LYS A 70 -5.71 -6.00 1.13
C LYS A 70 -7.05 -6.58 0.66
N PHE A 71 -8.10 -5.77 0.58
CA PHE A 71 -9.45 -6.23 0.27
C PHE A 71 -9.74 -6.34 -1.23
N THR A 72 -8.86 -5.81 -2.07
CA THR A 72 -8.98 -5.88 -3.55
C THR A 72 -8.14 -6.99 -4.17
N ARG A 73 -7.32 -7.69 -3.39
CA ARG A 73 -6.38 -8.74 -3.85
C ARG A 73 -6.98 -9.83 -4.74
N ASP A 74 -8.27 -10.15 -4.60
CA ASP A 74 -8.94 -11.23 -5.33
C ASP A 74 -9.75 -10.71 -6.55
N LYS A 75 -9.69 -9.41 -6.83
CA LYS A 75 -10.38 -8.77 -7.96
C LYS A 75 -9.52 -8.75 -9.22
N ARG A 76 -10.18 -8.85 -10.37
CA ARG A 76 -9.58 -8.74 -11.70
C ARG A 76 -10.57 -7.99 -12.63
N PRO A 77 -10.33 -6.71 -12.98
CA PRO A 77 -9.23 -5.87 -12.51
C PRO A 77 -9.36 -5.46 -11.03
N ALA A 78 -8.22 -5.25 -10.38
CA ALA A 78 -8.12 -4.67 -9.04
C ALA A 78 -8.01 -3.15 -9.16
N ILE A 79 -8.97 -2.39 -8.64
CA ILE A 79 -9.04 -0.93 -8.83
C ILE A 79 -9.07 -0.24 -7.46
N ILE A 80 -8.21 0.74 -7.28
CA ILE A 80 -8.20 1.62 -6.11
C ILE A 80 -8.21 3.07 -6.61
N GLU A 81 -9.18 3.84 -6.15
CA GLU A 81 -9.36 5.24 -6.52
C GLU A 81 -9.17 6.14 -5.29
N ILE A 82 -8.39 7.20 -5.44
CA ILE A 82 -8.15 8.20 -4.40
C ILE A 82 -8.47 9.56 -5.00
N GLY A 83 -9.28 10.36 -4.31
CA GLY A 83 -9.66 11.66 -4.81
C GLY A 83 -10.22 12.56 -3.72
N SER A 84 -10.59 13.77 -4.11
CA SER A 84 -11.41 14.64 -3.31
C SER A 84 -12.58 15.20 -4.10
N ARG A 85 -13.61 15.62 -3.37
CA ARG A 85 -14.74 16.38 -3.88
C ARG A 85 -14.74 17.73 -3.19
N SER A 86 -14.49 18.78 -3.97
CA SER A 86 -14.70 20.16 -3.54
C SER A 86 -16.20 20.46 -3.54
N ASN A 87 -16.71 21.19 -2.55
CA ASN A 87 -18.09 21.72 -2.55
C ASN A 87 -19.27 20.73 -2.49
N THR A 88 -19.19 19.66 -1.69
CA THR A 88 -20.42 18.96 -1.26
C THR A 88 -20.92 19.42 0.12
N ASP A 89 -20.15 20.29 0.78
CA ASP A 89 -20.44 20.78 2.12
C ASP A 89 -20.68 22.31 2.08
N PRO A 90 -21.72 22.84 2.76
CA PRO A 90 -22.00 24.28 2.80
C PRO A 90 -20.82 25.13 3.30
N HIS A 91 -19.88 24.52 4.04
CA HIS A 91 -18.76 25.20 4.69
C HIS A 91 -17.44 25.12 3.89
N ASN A 92 -17.51 24.76 2.60
CA ASN A 92 -16.36 24.69 1.70
C ASN A 92 -15.26 23.70 2.17
N VAL A 93 -15.66 22.66 2.91
CA VAL A 93 -14.75 21.63 3.40
C VAL A 93 -14.53 20.56 2.32
N ASN A 94 -13.26 20.29 2.00
CA ASN A 94 -12.91 19.20 1.08
C ASN A 94 -13.26 17.84 1.69
N THR A 95 -14.00 17.03 0.94
CA THR A 95 -14.23 15.62 1.27
C THR A 95 -13.26 14.76 0.48
N TYR A 96 -12.33 14.10 1.17
CA TYR A 96 -11.39 13.15 0.59
C TYR A 96 -11.98 11.74 0.60
N TYR A 97 -11.58 10.89 -0.33
CA TYR A 97 -11.99 9.50 -0.35
C TYR A 97 -10.91 8.54 -0.82
N VAL A 98 -10.99 7.31 -0.32
CA VAL A 98 -10.29 6.12 -0.81
C VAL A 98 -11.34 5.07 -1.11
N LYS A 99 -11.45 4.69 -2.39
CA LYS A 99 -12.41 3.74 -2.91
C LYS A 99 -11.71 2.51 -3.46
N ASP A 100 -12.28 1.35 -3.21
CA ASP A 100 -11.84 0.09 -3.77
C ASP A 100 -13.02 -0.68 -4.39
N ASN A 101 -12.73 -1.59 -5.32
CA ASN A 101 -13.73 -2.51 -5.88
C ASN A 101 -13.66 -3.91 -5.24
N GLY A 102 -13.12 -3.99 -4.02
CA GLY A 102 -12.75 -5.20 -3.30
C GLY A 102 -13.92 -5.99 -2.72
N ALA A 103 -13.66 -6.65 -1.60
CA ALA A 103 -14.64 -7.51 -0.94
C ALA A 103 -15.86 -6.73 -0.44
N GLY A 104 -15.68 -5.48 0.00
CA GLY A 104 -16.71 -4.73 0.72
C GLY A 104 -17.18 -5.43 2.01
N PHE A 105 -18.09 -4.79 2.73
CA PHE A 105 -18.67 -5.32 3.97
C PHE A 105 -20.13 -4.90 4.09
N ASP A 106 -20.85 -5.58 4.99
CA ASP A 106 -22.24 -5.28 5.28
C ASP A 106 -22.35 -4.10 6.25
N MET A 107 -23.10 -3.07 5.84
CA MET A 107 -23.31 -1.84 6.63
C MET A 107 -23.97 -2.08 7.98
N ARG A 108 -24.61 -3.23 8.22
CA ARG A 108 -25.08 -3.64 9.56
C ARG A 108 -23.95 -3.76 10.59
N TYR A 109 -22.70 -3.89 10.14
CA TYR A 109 -21.53 -3.93 11.00
C TYR A 109 -20.75 -2.61 11.06
N TYR A 110 -21.31 -1.52 10.52
CA TYR A 110 -20.66 -0.21 10.45
C TYR A 110 -20.16 0.29 11.81
N ASP A 111 -20.95 0.14 12.87
CA ASP A 111 -20.58 0.61 14.22
C ASP A 111 -19.34 -0.08 14.80
N LYS A 112 -18.97 -1.23 14.24
CA LYS A 112 -17.78 -1.99 14.64
C LYS A 112 -16.54 -1.56 13.85
N LEU A 113 -16.68 -0.79 12.78
CA LEU A 113 -15.61 -0.51 11.81
C LEU A 113 -14.41 0.23 12.42
N PHE A 114 -14.67 1.13 13.36
CA PHE A 114 -13.64 1.96 14.01
C PHE A 114 -13.27 1.49 15.43
N GLY A 115 -13.91 0.43 15.93
CA GLY A 115 -13.55 -0.18 17.20
C GLY A 115 -12.17 -0.86 17.13
N VAL A 116 -11.39 -0.76 18.20
CA VAL A 116 -10.10 -1.47 18.29
C VAL A 116 -10.38 -2.98 18.35
N PHE A 117 -9.64 -3.78 17.56
CA PHE A 117 -9.76 -5.24 17.46
C PHE A 117 -11.07 -5.77 16.85
N GLN A 118 -11.96 -4.90 16.40
CA GLN A 118 -13.17 -5.30 15.69
C GLN A 118 -12.79 -5.66 14.25
N ARG A 119 -13.16 -6.87 13.81
CA ARG A 119 -12.83 -7.37 12.46
C ARG A 119 -14.09 -7.90 11.81
N LEU A 120 -14.37 -7.42 10.60
CA LEU A 120 -15.54 -7.81 9.81
C LEU A 120 -15.27 -9.03 8.93
N HIS A 121 -14.01 -9.29 8.58
CA HIS A 121 -13.58 -10.46 7.83
C HIS A 121 -12.71 -11.38 8.68
N SER A 122 -12.74 -12.68 8.36
CA SER A 122 -11.97 -13.68 9.09
C SER A 122 -10.46 -13.51 8.89
N THR A 123 -9.68 -13.92 9.88
CA THR A 123 -8.20 -13.91 9.82
C THR A 123 -7.63 -14.81 8.74
N ALA A 124 -8.36 -15.88 8.40
CA ALA A 124 -7.97 -16.80 7.35
C ALA A 124 -8.06 -16.14 5.96
N GLU A 125 -9.00 -15.21 5.80
CA GLU A 125 -9.29 -14.53 4.54
C GLU A 125 -8.43 -13.27 4.37
N TYR A 126 -8.26 -12.47 5.43
CA TYR A 126 -7.51 -11.22 5.38
C TYR A 126 -6.64 -10.95 6.63
N PRO A 127 -5.30 -11.01 6.53
CA PRO A 127 -4.40 -10.76 7.68
C PRO A 127 -4.46 -9.30 8.17
N GLY A 128 -4.30 -9.08 9.48
CA GLY A 128 -4.21 -7.73 10.06
C GLY A 128 -4.51 -7.65 11.57
N THR A 129 -4.03 -6.60 12.22
CA THR A 129 -4.19 -6.37 13.68
C THR A 129 -5.56 -5.81 14.08
N GLY A 130 -6.35 -5.30 13.12
CA GLY A 130 -7.64 -4.65 13.40
C GLY A 130 -7.51 -3.28 14.07
N VAL A 131 -6.32 -2.67 14.04
CA VAL A 131 -6.04 -1.36 14.67
C VAL A 131 -6.06 -0.21 13.65
N GLY A 132 -5.93 -0.52 12.35
CA GLY A 132 -5.72 0.47 11.29
C GLY A 132 -6.81 1.55 11.23
N LEU A 133 -8.10 1.17 11.20
CA LEU A 133 -9.19 2.15 11.12
C LEU A 133 -9.37 2.96 12.41
N ALA A 134 -9.03 2.40 13.58
CA ALA A 134 -8.99 3.16 14.81
C ALA A 134 -7.88 4.23 14.81
N ILE A 135 -6.72 3.95 14.19
CA ILE A 135 -5.66 4.95 13.97
C ILE A 135 -6.17 6.04 13.03
N VAL A 136 -6.80 5.66 11.91
CA VAL A 136 -7.35 6.63 10.95
C VAL A 136 -8.35 7.55 11.66
N GLN A 137 -9.31 7.00 12.40
CA GLN A 137 -10.30 7.83 13.10
C GLN A 137 -9.65 8.77 14.13
N ARG A 138 -8.65 8.30 14.89
CA ARG A 138 -7.91 9.17 15.81
C ARG A 138 -7.20 10.32 15.09
N VAL A 139 -6.55 10.03 13.96
CA VAL A 139 -5.87 11.06 13.16
C VAL A 139 -6.88 12.07 12.63
N ILE A 140 -7.98 11.61 12.01
CA ILE A 140 -9.00 12.49 11.43
C ILE A 140 -9.64 13.37 12.51
N ASN A 141 -10.01 12.79 13.65
CA ASN A 141 -10.58 13.54 14.77
C ASN A 141 -9.60 14.59 15.33
N ARG A 142 -8.28 14.30 15.34
CA ARG A 142 -7.26 15.27 15.77
C ARG A 142 -7.15 16.49 14.84
N HIS A 143 -7.53 16.33 13.58
CA HIS A 143 -7.64 17.45 12.63
C HIS A 143 -9.02 18.14 12.72
N GLY A 144 -9.92 17.69 13.58
CA GLY A 144 -11.29 18.22 13.68
C GLY A 144 -12.21 17.72 12.56
N GLY A 145 -11.75 16.79 11.72
CA GLY A 145 -12.56 16.21 10.66
C GLY A 145 -13.45 15.06 11.14
N ARG A 146 -14.20 14.51 10.18
CA ARG A 146 -15.01 13.28 10.38
C ARG A 146 -14.58 12.22 9.38
N ILE A 147 -14.74 10.94 9.74
CA ILE A 147 -14.52 9.79 8.84
C ILE A 147 -15.78 8.92 8.81
N TRP A 148 -16.13 8.46 7.62
CA TRP A 148 -17.24 7.53 7.40
C TRP A 148 -16.92 6.60 6.23
N ALA A 149 -17.79 5.63 5.98
CA ALA A 149 -17.62 4.70 4.88
C ALA A 149 -18.98 4.29 4.29
N ASP A 150 -18.98 4.02 2.99
CA ASP A 150 -20.04 3.30 2.30
C ASP A 150 -19.48 1.99 1.77
N SER A 151 -20.24 0.90 1.89
CA SER A 151 -19.80 -0.38 1.39
C SER A 151 -20.96 -1.30 1.03
N LYS A 152 -20.69 -2.22 0.10
CA LYS A 152 -21.61 -3.31 -0.25
C LYS A 152 -20.81 -4.61 -0.45
N PRO A 153 -21.24 -5.73 0.14
CA PRO A 153 -20.56 -7.02 -0.04
C PRO A 153 -20.43 -7.38 -1.53
N GLY A 154 -19.22 -7.71 -1.95
CA GLY A 154 -18.87 -8.06 -3.31
C GLY A 154 -18.63 -6.86 -4.25
N GLU A 155 -18.98 -5.63 -3.86
CA GLU A 155 -18.87 -4.43 -4.73
C GLU A 155 -17.77 -3.46 -4.30
N GLY A 156 -17.24 -3.62 -3.09
CA GLY A 156 -16.13 -2.82 -2.55
C GLY A 156 -16.54 -1.88 -1.44
N ALA A 157 -15.64 -0.99 -1.07
CA ALA A 157 -15.84 0.02 -0.04
C ALA A 157 -15.30 1.38 -0.47
N THR A 158 -15.93 2.44 0.01
CA THR A 158 -15.40 3.81 -0.08
C THR A 158 -15.33 4.39 1.33
N PHE A 159 -14.12 4.76 1.73
CA PHE A 159 -13.88 5.51 2.97
C PHE A 159 -13.77 6.98 2.63
N TYR A 160 -14.53 7.81 3.34
CA TYR A 160 -14.56 9.25 3.17
C TYR A 160 -14.05 9.93 4.43
N PHE A 161 -13.36 11.06 4.29
CA PHE A 161 -13.00 11.87 5.44
C PHE A 161 -12.89 13.35 5.10
N THR A 162 -13.05 14.20 6.12
CA THR A 162 -12.69 15.62 6.11
C THR A 162 -11.51 15.86 7.05
N LEU A 163 -10.87 17.04 6.95
CA LEU A 163 -9.74 17.44 7.81
C LEU A 163 -9.98 18.74 8.58
N GLN A 164 -11.17 19.31 8.49
CA GLN A 164 -11.60 20.49 9.25
C GLN A 164 -13.03 20.26 9.74
N HIS A 165 -13.37 20.86 10.87
CA HIS A 165 -14.75 20.91 11.35
C HIS A 165 -15.48 22.05 10.63
N GLU A 166 -16.76 21.86 10.41
CA GLU A 166 -17.73 22.93 10.13
C GLU A 166 -17.47 24.08 11.12
N ALA A 167 -17.09 25.27 10.64
CA ALA A 167 -17.05 26.43 11.52
C ALA A 167 -18.49 26.69 11.97
N ALA A 168 -18.73 26.54 13.28
CA ALA A 168 -20.02 26.81 13.92
C ALA A 168 -20.39 28.29 13.87
#